data_AF-A0A816FH13-F1
#
_entry.id   AF-A0A816FH13-F1
#
_cell.length_a   1.000
_cell.length_b   1.000
_cell.length_c   1.000
_cell.angle_alpha   90.00
_cell.angle_beta   90.00
_cell.angle_gamma   90.00
#
_symmetry.space_group_name_H-M   'P 1'
#
loop_
_entity.id
_entity.type
_entity.pdbx_description
1 polymer ?
#
loop_
_entity_poly.entity_id
_entity_poly.type
_entity_poly.pdbx_seq_one_letter_code
_entity_poly.pdbx_strand_id
1 'polypeptide(L)'
;LSDDKRQQYNYSLVKFYSPVTQNYLPASNLGAITERLDDLIRNYITTHEKLDQTNMDKRTFEKMIHFKSLKSCIDPGESVEILAAQSIGEPSTQMTLNSFHFAGRGEMNVTLGVPRLRQLLMVASQKVKTPTMEVPILHSSSALGKAKRLQRRWSRLLFSQVLKTLNIHKKLSLKLNDHKHTYKIEFYFDEKYGKKTIK
;
A
#
# COMPACT_ATOMS: atom_id res chain seq x y z
N LEU A 1 -22.33 15.38 -10.50
CA LEU A 1 -22.75 14.19 -11.27
C LEU A 1 -24.25 14.32 -11.50
N SER A 2 -24.77 14.04 -12.71
CA SER A 2 -26.23 13.93 -12.88
C SER A 2 -26.73 12.70 -12.10
N ASP A 3 -27.98 12.74 -11.65
CA ASP A 3 -28.55 11.71 -10.78
C ASP A 3 -28.55 10.31 -11.42
N ASP A 4 -28.59 10.21 -12.76
CA ASP A 4 -28.46 8.94 -13.49
C ASP A 4 -27.07 8.28 -13.33
N LYS A 5 -26.00 9.07 -13.19
CA LYS A 5 -24.65 8.53 -12.93
C LYS A 5 -24.48 8.08 -11.49
N ARG A 6 -25.34 8.53 -10.56
CA ARG A 6 -25.35 8.04 -9.18
C ARG A 6 -26.01 6.67 -9.07
N GLN A 7 -26.97 6.36 -9.95
CA GLN A 7 -27.62 5.04 -9.99
C GLN A 7 -26.66 3.91 -10.37
N GLN A 8 -25.63 4.16 -11.18
CA GLN A 8 -24.56 3.16 -11.43
C GLN A 8 -23.76 2.76 -10.17
N TYR A 9 -23.78 3.60 -9.12
CA TYR A 9 -23.15 3.31 -7.84
C TYR A 9 -24.15 2.85 -6.76
N ASN A 10 -25.45 2.97 -7.04
CA ASN A 10 -26.47 2.28 -6.27
C ASN A 10 -26.46 0.83 -6.73
N TYR A 11 -25.55 0.04 -6.16
CA TYR A 11 -25.72 -1.41 -6.14
C TYR A 11 -27.15 -1.67 -5.64
N SER A 12 -28.01 -2.14 -6.55
CA SER A 12 -29.25 -2.80 -6.15
C SER A 12 -28.89 -3.74 -5.01
N LEU A 13 -29.64 -3.73 -3.91
CA LEU A 13 -29.37 -4.52 -2.70
C LEU A 13 -29.17 -6.00 -3.10
N VAL A 14 -27.93 -6.38 -3.40
CA VAL A 14 -27.55 -7.76 -3.66
C VAL A 14 -27.83 -8.45 -2.34
N LYS A 15 -28.74 -9.43 -2.38
CA LYS A 15 -29.14 -10.17 -1.19
C LYS A 15 -27.91 -10.92 -0.71
N PHE A 16 -27.25 -10.36 0.30
CA PHE A 16 -26.03 -10.92 0.86
C PHE A 16 -26.43 -12.12 1.72
N TYR A 17 -26.06 -13.33 1.28
CA TYR A 17 -26.18 -14.51 2.13
C TYR A 17 -24.96 -14.56 3.03
N SER A 18 -25.19 -14.82 4.33
CA SER A 18 -24.08 -15.05 5.25
C SER A 18 -23.25 -16.25 4.82
N PRO A 19 -21.91 -16.20 4.98
CA PRO A 19 -21.06 -17.36 4.76
C PRO A 19 -21.53 -18.57 5.56
N VAL A 20 -21.35 -19.77 5.01
CA VAL A 20 -21.80 -21.03 5.64
C VAL A 20 -21.19 -21.21 7.03
N THR A 21 -19.93 -20.81 7.21
CA THR A 21 -19.19 -20.87 8.48
C THR A 21 -19.73 -19.95 9.57
N GLN A 22 -20.56 -18.97 9.23
CA GLN A 22 -21.23 -18.12 10.22
C GLN A 22 -22.43 -18.85 10.84
N ASN A 23 -23.15 -19.64 10.06
CA ASN A 23 -24.36 -20.33 10.50
C ASN A 23 -24.06 -21.74 11.03
N TYR A 24 -22.96 -22.35 10.58
CA TYR A 24 -22.59 -23.72 10.92
C TYR A 24 -21.14 -23.80 11.35
N LEU A 25 -20.90 -24.52 12.45
CA LEU A 25 -19.56 -24.70 12.99
C LEU A 25 -18.76 -25.68 12.10
N PRO A 26 -17.58 -25.27 11.57
CA PRO A 26 -16.76 -26.11 10.70
C PRO A 26 -16.32 -27.44 11.33
N ALA A 27 -16.16 -27.46 12.66
CA ALA A 27 -15.68 -28.63 13.39
C ALA A 27 -16.74 -29.75 13.52
N SER A 28 -18.03 -29.44 13.42
CA SER A 28 -19.13 -30.40 13.59
C SER A 28 -19.92 -30.66 12.30
N ASN A 29 -19.90 -29.73 11.36
CA ASN A 29 -20.77 -29.77 10.18
C ASN A 29 -19.96 -30.01 8.92
N LEU A 30 -20.16 -31.17 8.29
CA LEU A 30 -19.51 -31.49 7.02
C LEU A 30 -19.99 -30.51 5.92
N GLY A 31 -19.05 -29.93 5.18
CA GLY A 31 -19.34 -28.94 4.14
C GLY A 31 -19.49 -27.51 4.66
N ALA A 32 -19.36 -27.28 5.98
CA ALA A 32 -19.22 -25.93 6.53
C ALA A 32 -17.78 -25.43 6.34
N ILE A 33 -17.45 -25.07 5.09
CA ILE A 33 -16.13 -24.59 4.68
C ILE A 33 -16.17 -23.12 4.29
N THR A 34 -14.98 -22.50 4.21
CA THR A 34 -14.84 -21.13 3.73
C THR A 34 -15.08 -21.05 2.22
N GLU A 35 -15.64 -19.93 1.76
CA GLU A 35 -15.91 -19.69 0.33
C GLU A 35 -14.63 -19.84 -0.52
N ARG A 36 -13.50 -19.36 0.00
CA ARG A 36 -12.20 -19.53 -0.65
C ARG A 36 -11.82 -21.00 -0.85
N LEU A 37 -12.08 -21.86 0.13
CA LEU A 37 -11.78 -23.27 0.00
C LEU A 37 -12.74 -23.95 -0.99
N ASP A 38 -14.01 -23.56 -0.98
CA ASP A 38 -15.00 -24.05 -1.96
C ASP A 38 -14.59 -23.68 -3.39
N ASP A 39 -14.18 -22.43 -3.61
CA ASP A 39 -13.66 -21.95 -4.90
C ASP A 39 -12.43 -22.75 -5.34
N LEU A 40 -11.49 -23.03 -4.44
CA LEU A 40 -10.32 -23.85 -4.74
C LEU A 40 -10.69 -25.27 -5.15
N ILE A 41 -11.65 -25.90 -4.45
CA ILE A 41 -12.13 -27.24 -4.78
C ILE A 41 -12.80 -27.25 -6.16
N ARG A 42 -13.68 -26.28 -6.43
CA ARG A 42 -14.36 -26.16 -7.73
C ARG A 42 -13.39 -25.91 -8.86
N ASN A 43 -12.45 -24.99 -8.68
CA ASN A 43 -11.41 -24.69 -9.66
C ASN A 43 -10.54 -25.94 -9.92
N TYR A 44 -10.22 -26.71 -8.89
CA TYR A 44 -9.45 -27.93 -9.05
C TYR A 44 -10.20 -29.00 -9.84
N ILE A 45 -11.47 -29.27 -9.51
CA ILE A 45 -12.33 -30.27 -10.18
C ILE A 45 -12.65 -29.89 -11.64
N THR A 46 -12.76 -28.60 -11.92
CA THR A 46 -13.01 -28.09 -13.28
C THR A 46 -11.75 -28.14 -14.14
N THR A 47 -10.59 -27.84 -13.56
CA THR A 47 -9.31 -27.86 -14.28
C THR A 47 -8.83 -29.28 -14.58
N HIS A 48 -9.15 -30.25 -13.70
CA HIS A 48 -8.66 -31.63 -13.84
C HIS A 48 -9.80 -32.58 -14.24
N GLU A 49 -9.75 -33.07 -15.48
CA GLU A 49 -10.71 -34.07 -15.98
C GLU A 49 -10.51 -35.44 -15.30
N LYS A 50 -9.26 -35.78 -14.96
CA LYS A 50 -8.87 -36.91 -14.11
C LYS A 50 -8.25 -36.38 -12.83
N LEU A 51 -8.85 -36.72 -11.69
CA LEU A 51 -8.47 -36.21 -10.38
C LEU A 51 -7.20 -36.87 -9.81
N ASP A 52 -6.81 -38.06 -10.31
CA ASP A 52 -5.59 -38.78 -9.93
C ASP A 52 -5.30 -39.95 -10.90
N GLN A 53 -4.20 -40.68 -10.66
CA GLN A 53 -3.90 -41.99 -11.29
C GLN A 53 -4.93 -43.07 -10.93
N THR A 54 -5.60 -42.92 -9.79
CA THR A 54 -6.75 -43.73 -9.39
C THR A 54 -8.01 -43.09 -9.97
N ASN A 55 -8.87 -43.88 -10.63
CA ASN A 55 -10.17 -43.44 -11.19
C ASN A 55 -11.17 -43.04 -10.07
N MET A 56 -10.87 -41.98 -9.32
CA MET A 56 -11.68 -41.47 -8.23
C MET A 56 -12.80 -40.58 -8.77
N ASP A 57 -14.01 -40.77 -8.24
CA ASP A 57 -15.15 -39.92 -8.57
C ASP A 57 -15.01 -38.51 -7.96
N LYS A 58 -15.52 -37.50 -8.68
CA LYS A 58 -15.48 -36.09 -8.29
C LYS A 58 -16.16 -35.83 -6.96
N ARG A 59 -17.29 -36.51 -6.71
CA ARG A 59 -18.05 -36.37 -5.45
C ARG A 59 -17.30 -36.98 -4.28
N THR A 60 -16.59 -38.07 -4.51
CA THR A 60 -15.77 -38.74 -3.48
C THR A 60 -14.58 -37.86 -3.10
N PHE A 61 -13.92 -37.26 -4.09
CA PHE A 61 -12.85 -36.28 -3.86
C PHE A 61 -13.36 -35.08 -3.04
N GLU A 62 -14.49 -34.49 -3.44
CA GLU A 62 -15.07 -33.34 -2.74
C GLU A 62 -15.36 -33.67 -1.27
N LYS A 63 -16.02 -34.81 -1.01
CA LYS A 63 -16.28 -35.29 0.36
C LYS A 63 -15.01 -35.52 1.16
N MET A 64 -13.96 -36.05 0.53
CA MET A 64 -12.66 -36.27 1.18
C MET A 64 -12.02 -34.94 1.60
N ILE A 65 -12.06 -33.92 0.76
CA ILE A 65 -11.56 -32.59 1.12
C ILE A 65 -12.40 -31.96 2.23
N HIS A 66 -13.73 -32.07 2.17
CA HIS A 66 -14.61 -31.61 3.25
C HIS A 66 -14.28 -32.30 4.58
N PHE A 67 -14.03 -33.61 4.56
CA PHE A 67 -13.63 -34.36 5.75
C PHE A 67 -12.25 -33.93 6.26
N LYS A 68 -11.28 -33.71 5.36
CA LYS A 68 -9.96 -33.20 5.71
C LYS A 68 -10.05 -31.82 6.36
N SER A 69 -10.89 -30.94 5.83
CA SER A 69 -11.15 -29.61 6.40
C SER A 69 -11.71 -29.71 7.82
N LEU A 70 -12.70 -30.58 8.03
CA LEU A 70 -13.29 -30.82 9.36
C LEU A 70 -12.22 -31.30 10.36
N LYS A 71 -11.31 -32.18 9.93
CA LYS A 71 -10.18 -32.67 10.75
C LYS A 71 -9.03 -31.69 10.93
N SER A 72 -8.98 -30.61 10.15
CA SER A 72 -7.92 -29.60 10.20
C SER A 72 -8.35 -28.34 10.96
N CYS A 73 -9.48 -28.40 11.66
CA CYS A 73 -9.90 -27.34 12.57
C CYS A 73 -8.98 -27.29 13.80
N ILE A 74 -8.79 -26.10 14.35
CA ILE A 74 -8.03 -25.91 15.59
C ILE A 74 -8.78 -26.50 16.79
N ASP A 75 -8.05 -27.10 17.72
CA ASP A 75 -8.63 -27.67 18.92
C ASP A 75 -9.08 -26.57 19.92
N PRO A 76 -10.23 -26.75 20.59
CA PRO A 76 -10.66 -25.83 21.64
C PRO A 76 -9.65 -25.81 22.80
N GLY A 77 -9.30 -24.61 23.27
CA GLY A 77 -8.34 -24.42 24.36
C GLY A 77 -6.88 -24.22 23.89
N GLU A 78 -6.61 -24.29 22.59
CA GLU A 78 -5.29 -23.97 22.04
C GLU A 78 -4.90 -22.51 22.34
N SER A 79 -3.63 -22.30 22.74
CA SER A 79 -3.12 -20.98 23.15
C SER A 79 -2.77 -20.10 21.95
N VAL A 80 -3.78 -19.74 21.15
CA VAL A 80 -3.63 -18.98 19.90
C VAL A 80 -2.95 -17.63 20.08
N GLU A 81 -3.12 -16.99 21.22
CA GLU A 81 -2.51 -15.69 21.52
C GLU A 81 -0.99 -15.79 21.65
N ILE A 82 -0.51 -16.79 22.38
CA ILE A 82 0.92 -17.03 22.60
C ILE A 82 1.57 -17.45 21.28
N LEU A 83 0.92 -18.36 20.54
CA LEU A 83 1.38 -18.80 19.23
C LEU A 83 1.47 -17.62 18.25
N ALA A 84 0.46 -16.74 18.21
CA ALA A 84 0.48 -15.55 17.36
C ALA A 84 1.60 -14.58 17.76
N ALA A 85 1.80 -14.37 19.07
CA ALA A 85 2.86 -13.51 19.57
C ALA A 85 4.26 -14.04 19.20
N GLN A 86 4.50 -15.34 19.36
CA GLN A 86 5.76 -15.99 18.97
C GLN A 86 5.97 -15.96 17.46
N SER A 87 4.92 -16.25 16.67
CA SER A 87 4.96 -16.27 15.20
C SER A 87 5.36 -14.92 14.60
N ILE A 88 5.15 -13.81 15.31
CA ILE A 88 5.62 -12.48 14.92
C ILE A 88 6.97 -12.17 15.57
N GLY A 89 7.12 -12.45 16.87
CA GLY A 89 8.28 -12.06 17.67
C GLY A 89 9.57 -12.78 17.27
N GLU A 90 9.52 -14.09 17.04
CA GLU A 90 10.69 -14.89 16.67
C GLU A 90 11.30 -14.45 15.33
N PRO A 91 10.54 -14.37 14.20
CA PRO A 91 11.11 -13.90 12.93
C PRO A 91 11.49 -12.40 12.98
N SER A 92 10.89 -11.60 13.87
CA SER A 92 11.30 -10.20 14.04
C SER A 92 12.77 -10.07 14.47
N THR A 93 13.31 -11.06 15.18
CA THR A 93 14.74 -11.07 15.54
C THR A 93 15.62 -11.14 14.30
N GLN A 94 15.21 -11.93 13.29
CA GLN A 94 15.89 -12.05 12.00
C GLN A 94 15.81 -10.75 11.17
N MET A 95 14.79 -9.93 11.39
CA MET A 95 14.62 -8.62 10.74
C MET A 95 15.48 -7.52 11.36
N THR A 96 16.27 -7.81 12.40
CA THR A 96 17.11 -6.82 13.10
C THR A 96 18.40 -6.53 12.35
N LEU A 97 18.91 -7.48 11.56
CA LEU A 97 20.06 -7.24 10.69
C LEU A 97 19.60 -6.41 9.48
N ASN A 98 20.20 -5.23 9.34
CA ASN A 98 20.10 -4.41 8.14
C ASN A 98 20.81 -5.12 6.99
N SER A 99 20.19 -6.13 6.37
CA SER A 99 20.67 -6.68 5.09
C SER A 99 20.38 -5.68 3.97
N PHE A 100 21.11 -4.57 3.99
CA PHE A 100 21.17 -3.64 2.88
C PHE A 100 22.41 -3.93 2.04
N HIS A 101 22.26 -4.79 1.04
CA HIS A 101 22.88 -4.48 -0.23
C HIS A 101 21.89 -3.66 -1.05
N PHE A 102 21.93 -2.34 -0.86
CA PHE A 102 21.27 -1.34 -1.69
C PHE A 102 21.95 -1.27 -3.08
N ALA A 103 21.92 -2.36 -3.83
CA ALA A 103 22.23 -2.32 -5.25
C ALA A 103 21.01 -1.79 -6.02
N GLY A 104 20.84 -0.47 -6.05
CA GLY A 104 20.16 0.20 -7.18
C GLY A 104 18.69 0.63 -7.05
N ARG A 105 18.08 0.73 -5.87
CA ARG A 105 16.78 1.44 -5.69
C ARG A 105 16.83 2.48 -4.59
N GLY A 106 17.45 3.61 -4.88
CA GLY A 106 17.65 4.73 -3.96
C GLY A 106 16.52 5.76 -3.87
N GLU A 107 15.23 5.38 -3.88
CA GLU A 107 14.16 6.39 -3.93
C GLU A 107 12.99 6.28 -2.95
N MET A 108 12.97 5.33 -1.99
CA MET A 108 11.97 5.39 -0.91
C MET A 108 12.58 4.94 0.42
N ASN A 109 13.08 5.89 1.21
CA ASN A 109 13.47 5.68 2.61
C ASN A 109 12.20 5.48 3.47
N VAL A 110 11.53 4.34 3.32
CA VAL A 110 10.44 3.93 4.19
C VAL A 110 11.04 3.32 5.45
N THR A 111 10.43 3.52 6.61
CA THR A 111 10.79 2.75 7.81
C THR A 111 10.55 1.26 7.56
N LEU A 112 11.61 0.45 7.56
CA LEU A 112 11.58 -1.00 7.36
C LEU A 112 11.94 -1.74 8.65
N GLY A 113 11.68 -3.05 8.68
CA GLY A 113 12.14 -3.94 9.74
C GLY A 113 11.45 -3.75 11.10
N VAL A 114 12.19 -4.08 12.16
CA VAL A 114 11.76 -3.94 13.57
C VAL A 114 11.30 -2.51 13.92
N PRO A 115 11.95 -1.41 13.45
CA PRO A 115 11.46 -0.06 13.68
C PRO A 115 10.05 0.23 13.17
N ARG A 116 9.61 -0.43 12.10
CA ARG A 116 8.24 -0.29 11.57
C ARG A 116 7.25 -1.11 12.40
N LEU A 117 7.61 -2.34 12.76
CA LEU A 117 6.80 -3.19 13.62
C LEU A 117 6.53 -2.53 14.98
N ARG A 118 7.55 -1.94 15.63
CA ARG A 118 7.37 -1.18 16.88
C ARG A 118 6.38 -0.02 16.73
N GLN A 119 6.45 0.73 15.64
CA GLN A 119 5.55 1.86 15.39
C GLN A 119 4.09 1.41 15.24
N LEU A 120 3.86 0.27 14.59
CA LEU A 120 2.52 -0.26 14.33
C LEU A 120 1.92 -0.95 15.56
N LEU A 121 2.69 -1.82 16.23
CA LEU A 121 2.16 -2.71 17.27
C LEU A 121 2.37 -2.18 18.69
N MET A 122 3.53 -1.60 18.99
CA MET A 122 3.88 -1.25 20.39
C MET A 122 3.47 0.17 20.76
N VAL A 123 3.71 1.13 19.86
CA VAL A 123 3.53 2.56 20.17
C VAL A 123 2.22 3.10 19.61
N ALA A 124 1.68 2.48 18.55
CA ALA A 124 0.52 2.98 17.80
C ALA A 124 0.65 4.49 17.50
N SER A 125 1.82 4.90 17.00
CA SER A 125 2.19 6.32 16.92
C SER A 125 1.23 7.11 16.04
N GLN A 126 0.63 8.18 16.60
CA GLN A 126 -0.21 9.12 15.84
C GLN A 126 0.57 9.83 14.72
N LYS A 127 1.88 10.02 14.90
CA LYS A 127 2.78 10.61 13.89
C LYS A 127 3.80 9.58 13.45
N VAL A 128 3.60 9.01 12.27
CA VAL A 128 4.56 8.09 11.63
C VAL A 128 5.74 8.88 11.06
N LYS A 129 6.95 8.33 11.15
CA LYS A 129 8.17 9.04 10.70
C LYS A 129 8.21 9.28 9.20
N THR A 130 7.73 8.31 8.42
CA THR A 130 7.73 8.35 6.95
C THR A 130 6.32 8.03 6.43
N PRO A 131 5.36 8.98 6.50
CA PRO A 131 4.02 8.77 5.98
C PRO A 131 4.06 8.64 4.45
N THR A 132 3.41 7.61 3.93
CA THR A 132 3.26 7.37 2.49
C THR A 132 1.78 7.26 2.14
N MET A 133 1.43 7.65 0.91
CA MET A 133 0.08 7.56 0.38
C MET A 133 0.13 6.99 -1.04
N GLU A 134 -0.63 5.93 -1.28
CA GLU A 134 -0.80 5.35 -2.61
C GLU A 134 -2.09 5.91 -3.23
N VAL A 135 -1.99 6.40 -4.46
CA VAL A 135 -3.12 7.00 -5.17
C VAL A 135 -3.42 6.15 -6.40
N PRO A 136 -4.51 5.37 -6.38
CA PRO A 136 -4.87 4.56 -7.54
C PRO A 136 -5.28 5.46 -8.70
N ILE A 137 -4.76 5.15 -9.88
CA ILE A 137 -5.08 5.88 -11.12
C ILE A 137 -5.93 5.00 -12.03
N LEU A 138 -6.84 5.62 -12.78
CA LEU A 138 -7.64 4.89 -13.77
C LEU A 138 -6.73 4.32 -14.86
N HIS A 139 -7.04 3.10 -15.32
CA HIS A 139 -6.36 2.42 -16.42
C HIS A 139 -6.74 3.04 -17.77
N SER A 140 -6.26 4.26 -18.02
CA SER A 140 -6.41 4.96 -19.30
C SER A 140 -5.12 5.70 -19.65
N SER A 141 -4.71 5.65 -20.91
CA SER A 141 -3.56 6.41 -21.42
C SER A 141 -3.71 7.91 -21.15
N SER A 142 -4.93 8.43 -21.22
CA SER A 142 -5.25 9.83 -20.89
C SER A 142 -5.10 10.17 -19.40
N ALA A 143 -5.34 9.20 -18.51
CA ALA A 143 -5.26 9.38 -17.07
C ALA A 143 -3.81 9.49 -16.60
N LEU A 144 -2.88 8.78 -17.24
CA LEU A 144 -1.45 8.83 -16.90
C LEU A 144 -0.86 10.24 -17.12
N GLY A 145 -1.22 10.90 -18.23
CA GLY A 145 -0.80 12.27 -18.50
C GLY A 145 -1.33 13.27 -17.47
N LYS A 146 -2.59 13.10 -17.04
CA LYS A 146 -3.20 13.91 -15.98
C LYS A 146 -2.54 13.63 -14.61
N ALA A 147 -2.23 12.37 -14.31
CA ALA A 147 -1.54 11.97 -13.08
C ALA A 147 -0.14 12.58 -12.98
N LYS A 148 0.64 12.60 -14.08
CA LYS A 148 1.96 13.28 -14.11
C LYS A 148 1.85 14.78 -13.85
N ARG A 149 0.81 15.44 -14.39
CA ARG A 149 0.56 16.87 -14.10
C ARG A 149 0.17 17.08 -12.62
N LEU A 150 -0.66 16.19 -12.08
CA LEU A 150 -1.07 16.21 -10.68
C LEU A 150 0.13 16.01 -9.75
N GLN A 151 0.99 15.04 -10.06
CA GLN A 151 2.23 14.77 -9.34
C GLN A 151 3.08 16.04 -9.25
N ARG A 152 3.34 16.73 -10.36
CA ARG A 152 4.10 17.99 -10.36
C ARG A 152 3.46 19.08 -9.51
N ARG A 153 2.11 19.13 -9.47
CA ARG A 153 1.36 20.12 -8.68
C ARG A 153 1.39 19.81 -7.19
N TRP A 154 1.41 18.53 -6.81
CA TRP A 154 1.42 18.09 -5.40
C TRP A 154 2.83 18.01 -4.82
N SER A 155 3.85 17.81 -5.66
CA SER A 155 5.24 17.86 -5.24
C SER A 155 5.58 19.25 -4.71
N ARG A 156 5.98 19.31 -3.43
CA ARG A 156 6.55 20.51 -2.84
C ARG A 156 7.86 20.86 -3.57
N LEU A 157 7.93 22.05 -4.14
CA LEU A 157 9.14 22.61 -4.74
C LEU A 157 9.69 23.70 -3.84
N LEU A 158 10.95 23.57 -3.44
CA LEU A 158 11.67 24.60 -2.70
C LEU A 158 12.29 25.60 -3.68
N PHE A 159 12.32 26.88 -3.32
CA PHE A 159 12.94 27.92 -4.14
C PHE A 159 14.41 27.60 -4.48
N SER A 160 15.14 27.04 -3.51
CA SER A 160 16.52 26.58 -3.68
C SER A 160 16.69 25.51 -4.76
N GLN A 161 15.66 24.71 -5.06
CA GLN A 161 15.71 23.66 -6.08
C GLN A 161 15.49 24.20 -7.50
N VAL A 162 14.95 25.42 -7.61
CA VAL A 162 14.64 26.06 -8.91
C VAL A 162 15.73 27.06 -9.30
N LEU A 163 16.48 27.58 -8.33
CA LEU A 163 17.60 28.50 -8.58
C LEU A 163 18.82 27.77 -9.15
N LYS A 164 19.35 28.29 -10.25
CA LYS A 164 20.62 27.90 -10.84
C LYS A 164 21.76 28.72 -10.24
N THR A 165 21.63 30.04 -10.26
CA THR A 165 22.60 30.98 -9.67
C THR A 165 21.88 32.18 -9.06
N LEU A 166 22.53 32.78 -8.06
CA LEU A 166 22.03 33.94 -7.34
C LEU A 166 23.17 34.96 -7.24
N ASN A 167 23.00 36.12 -7.86
CA ASN A 167 23.98 37.21 -7.82
C ASN A 167 23.47 38.32 -6.91
N ILE A 168 24.28 38.75 -5.94
CA ILE A 168 23.95 39.86 -5.05
C ILE A 168 24.96 40.98 -5.30
N HIS A 169 24.47 42.12 -5.75
CA HIS A 169 25.25 43.35 -5.86
C HIS A 169 24.88 44.28 -4.73
N LYS A 170 25.86 44.62 -3.89
CA LYS A 170 25.72 45.59 -2.80
C LYS A 170 26.37 46.91 -3.22
N LYS A 171 25.64 48.01 -3.10
CA LYS A 171 26.16 49.37 -3.28
C LYS A 171 25.93 50.17 -2.00
N LEU A 172 27.00 50.77 -1.49
CA LEU A 172 26.95 51.68 -0.36
C LEU A 172 27.10 53.11 -0.87
N SER A 173 26.14 53.98 -0.54
CA SER A 173 26.20 55.41 -0.82
C SER A 173 26.35 56.17 0.49
N LEU A 174 27.50 56.81 0.67
CA LEU A 174 27.82 57.63 1.83
C LEU A 174 27.71 59.10 1.43
N LYS A 175 26.76 59.83 2.02
CA LYS A 175 26.69 61.29 1.99
C LYS A 175 26.91 61.82 3.40
N LEU A 176 27.22 63.12 3.52
CA LEU A 176 27.65 63.79 4.75
C LEU A 176 26.68 63.66 5.96
N ASN A 177 25.48 63.09 5.78
CA ASN A 177 24.55 62.71 6.85
C ASN A 177 23.56 61.59 6.45
N ASP A 178 23.82 60.85 5.37
CA ASP A 178 22.92 59.79 4.89
C ASP A 178 23.74 58.59 4.41
N HIS A 179 23.40 57.42 4.94
CA HIS A 179 24.08 56.17 4.66
C HIS A 179 23.09 55.19 4.07
N LYS A 180 23.11 55.05 2.74
CA LYS A 180 22.19 54.18 2.03
C LYS A 180 22.89 52.92 1.55
N HIS A 181 22.43 51.78 2.06
CA HIS A 181 22.76 50.47 1.51
C HIS A 181 21.72 50.09 0.45
N THR A 182 22.15 49.82 -0.77
CA THR A 182 21.31 49.32 -1.85
C THR A 182 21.75 47.92 -2.23
N TYR A 183 20.81 46.97 -2.22
CA TYR A 183 21.04 45.59 -2.65
C TYR A 183 20.27 45.34 -3.94
N LYS A 184 20.96 44.84 -4.96
CA LYS A 184 20.34 44.32 -6.18
C LYS A 184 20.58 42.82 -6.20
N ILE A 185 19.50 42.05 -6.17
CA ILE A 185 19.56 40.58 -6.16
C ILE A 185 19.03 40.11 -7.52
N GLU A 186 19.84 39.35 -8.24
CA GLU A 186 19.50 38.78 -9.53
C GLU A 186 19.41 37.26 -9.40
N PHE A 187 18.23 36.71 -9.71
CA PHE A 187 17.95 35.29 -9.66
C PHE A 187 18.00 34.70 -11.06
N TYR A 188 18.76 33.63 -11.24
CA TYR A 188 18.77 32.85 -12.47
C TYR A 188 18.16 31.49 -12.18
N PHE A 189 17.09 31.16 -12.90
CA PHE A 189 16.36 29.90 -12.72
C PHE A 189 16.83 28.83 -13.70
N ASP A 190 16.76 27.56 -13.27
CA ASP A 190 17.06 26.41 -14.13
C ASP A 190 16.01 26.27 -15.26
N GLU A 191 16.49 26.08 -16.50
CA GLU A 191 15.65 25.98 -17.70
C GLU A 191 14.66 24.81 -17.63
N LYS A 192 14.96 23.77 -16.84
CA LYS A 192 14.09 22.61 -16.60
C LYS A 192 12.72 22.96 -16.02
N TYR A 193 12.61 24.06 -15.27
CA TYR A 193 11.37 24.50 -14.63
C TYR A 193 10.66 25.64 -15.39
N GLY A 194 11.19 26.01 -16.56
CA GLY A 194 10.60 26.97 -17.49
C GLY A 194 11.27 28.35 -17.45
N LYS A 195 11.45 28.96 -18.63
CA LYS A 195 11.90 30.34 -18.79
C LYS A 195 10.75 31.30 -18.46
N LYS A 196 10.58 31.67 -17.20
CA LYS A 196 9.88 32.91 -16.83
C LYS A 196 10.85 33.79 -16.06
N THR A 197 11.46 34.72 -16.77
CA THR A 197 12.10 35.89 -16.19
C THR A 197 11.02 36.72 -15.51
N ILE A 198 10.93 36.60 -14.19
CA ILE A 198 10.11 37.51 -13.39
C ILE A 198 10.94 38.80 -13.31
N LYS A 199 10.53 39.81 -14.07
CA LYS A 199 11.07 41.17 -14.00
C LYS A 199 10.51 41.89 -12.79
#